data_AF-A0A0F8XIW2-F1
#
_entry.id   AF-A0A0F8XIW2-F1
#
_cell.length_a   1.000
_cell.length_b   1.000
_cell.length_c   1.000
_cell.angle_alpha   90.00
_cell.angle_beta   90.00
_cell.angle_gamma   90.00
#
_symmetry.space_group_name_H-M   'P 1'
#
loop_
_entity.id
_entity.type
_entity.pdbx_description
1 polymer ?
#
loop_
_entity_poly.entity_id
_entity_poly.type
_entity_poly.pdbx_seq_one_letter_code
_entity_poly.pdbx_strand_id
1 'polypeptide(L)'
;MYYVNPMTWWIRGVISAVFPAVQVSCATNESTHFNPPPNTTCSQYATPFVDHVARAGYLANAHATTNCEYCPYADGTEYMRTLNVHAGDKWHSFGIFLAFVVVNWGLVYFFIYTVRVQGWTFGMGYLSAGLGRVVAGVRGAVRKLFSSSTASPGEEVGQKN
;
A
#
# COMPACT_ATOMS: atom_id res chain seq x y z
N MET A 1 -5.35 5.77 -1.30
CA MET A 1 -4.53 4.53 -1.29
C MET A 1 -3.02 4.75 -1.36
N TYR A 2 -2.50 5.91 -1.81
CA TYR A 2 -1.05 6.19 -1.87
C TYR A 2 -0.31 6.09 -0.52
N TYR A 3 -0.93 6.61 0.54
CA TYR A 3 -0.34 6.68 1.89
C TYR A 3 -0.42 5.39 2.71
N VAL A 4 -1.17 4.38 2.22
CA VAL A 4 -1.32 3.09 2.92
C VAL A 4 -0.22 2.11 2.51
N ASN A 5 0.39 2.31 1.34
CA ASN A 5 1.45 1.45 0.86
C ASN A 5 2.79 1.79 1.55
N PRO A 6 3.38 0.89 2.35
CA PRO A 6 4.65 1.14 3.03
C PRO A 6 5.81 1.40 2.06
N MET A 7 5.76 0.83 0.85
CA MET A 7 6.79 1.05 -0.18
C MET A 7 6.87 2.53 -0.60
N THR A 8 5.74 3.23 -0.62
CA THR A 8 5.69 4.65 -0.96
C THR A 8 6.52 5.50 0.01
N TRP A 9 6.41 5.22 1.31
CA TRP A 9 7.13 5.94 2.35
C TRP A 9 8.61 5.62 2.34
N TRP A 10 8.96 4.35 2.10
CA TRP A 10 10.35 3.93 1.94
C TRP A 10 11.02 4.62 0.75
N ILE A 11 10.40 4.56 -0.44
CA ILE A 11 10.93 5.18 -1.66
C ILE A 11 11.06 6.71 -1.48
N ARG A 12 10.06 7.38 -0.89
CA ARG A 12 10.13 8.81 -0.57
C ARG A 12 11.30 9.15 0.36
N GLY A 13 11.51 8.35 1.41
CA GLY A 13 12.62 8.54 2.35
C GLY A 13 13.99 8.36 1.69
N VAL A 14 14.16 7.31 0.88
CA VAL A 14 15.42 7.01 0.18
C VAL A 14 15.73 8.08 -0.88
N ILE A 15 14.76 8.45 -1.71
CA ILE A 15 14.95 9.48 -2.74
C ILE A 15 15.34 10.82 -2.10
N SER A 16 14.65 11.21 -1.02
CA SER A 16 14.95 12.45 -0.26
C SER A 16 16.36 12.46 0.35
N ALA A 17 16.94 11.29 0.63
CA ALA A 17 18.30 11.18 1.18
C ALA A 17 19.40 11.18 0.10
N VAL A 18 19.15 10.57 -1.05
CA VAL A 18 20.18 10.33 -2.10
C VAL A 18 20.27 11.48 -3.10
N PHE A 19 19.12 12.01 -3.56
CA PHE A 19 19.06 12.99 -4.65
C PHE A 19 19.58 14.41 -4.33
N PRO A 20 19.57 14.93 -3.08
CA PRO A 20 20.09 16.27 -2.81
C PRO A 20 21.58 16.47 -3.17
N ALA A 21 22.36 15.40 -3.25
CA ALA A 21 23.81 15.45 -3.49
C ALA A 21 24.18 15.28 -4.98
N VAL A 22 23.21 15.08 -5.88
CA VAL A 22 23.47 14.74 -7.29
C VAL A 22 23.19 15.94 -8.19
N GLN A 23 24.22 16.41 -8.90
CA GLN A 23 24.08 17.34 -10.02
C GLN A 23 23.90 16.56 -11.32
N VAL A 24 22.96 16.99 -12.16
CA VAL A 24 22.60 16.29 -13.40
C VAL A 24 23.20 17.03 -14.59
N SER A 25 24.26 16.45 -15.16
CA SER A 25 24.79 16.88 -16.46
C SER A 25 24.28 15.91 -17.52
N CYS A 26 23.34 16.33 -18.37
CA CYS A 26 22.85 15.40 -19.41
C CYS A 26 23.92 15.19 -20.47
N ALA A 27 23.98 13.97 -20.99
CA ALA A 27 24.66 13.70 -22.24
C ALA A 27 23.79 14.13 -23.45
N THR A 28 24.41 14.28 -24.62
CA THR A 28 23.72 14.68 -25.85
C THR A 28 22.63 13.70 -26.30
N ASN A 29 22.65 12.44 -25.85
CA ASN A 29 21.58 11.47 -26.11
C ASN A 29 20.39 11.57 -25.13
N GLU A 30 20.58 12.22 -23.98
CA GLU A 30 19.56 12.40 -22.94
C GLU A 30 18.88 13.77 -23.03
N SER A 31 19.52 14.73 -23.71
CA SER A 31 18.92 16.01 -24.04
C SER A 31 17.82 15.86 -25.10
N THR A 32 16.72 16.58 -24.91
CA THR A 32 15.67 16.66 -25.93
C THR A 32 16.12 17.59 -27.04
N HIS A 33 16.15 17.07 -28.27
CA HIS A 33 16.51 17.82 -29.47
C HIS A 33 15.28 18.41 -30.13
N PHE A 34 15.31 19.71 -30.40
CA PHE A 34 14.26 20.38 -31.18
C PHE A 34 14.86 21.48 -32.07
N ASN A 35 14.11 21.85 -33.11
CA ASN A 35 14.51 22.91 -34.02
C ASN A 35 13.59 24.13 -33.84
N PRO A 36 14.12 25.32 -33.49
CA PRO A 36 13.31 26.51 -33.30
C PRO A 36 12.84 27.05 -34.65
N PRO A 37 11.79 27.89 -34.68
CA PRO A 37 11.35 28.58 -35.89
C PRO A 37 12.49 29.40 -36.53
N PRO A 38 12.46 29.59 -37.86
CA PRO A 38 13.49 30.36 -38.57
C PRO A 38 13.59 31.78 -37.99
N ASN A 39 14.83 32.27 -37.82
CA ASN A 39 15.21 33.56 -37.22
C ASN A 39 15.05 33.71 -35.70
N THR A 40 14.89 32.60 -34.95
CA THR A 40 14.91 32.63 -33.47
C THR A 40 16.05 31.78 -32.92
N THR A 41 16.64 32.23 -31.80
CA THR A 41 17.67 31.46 -31.07
C THR A 41 17.02 30.44 -30.15
N CYS A 42 17.72 29.33 -29.83
CA CYS A 42 17.25 28.35 -28.85
C CYS A 42 16.80 29.01 -27.54
N SER A 43 17.58 29.96 -27.02
CA SER A 43 17.23 30.68 -25.80
C SER A 43 15.95 31.49 -25.96
N GLN A 44 15.78 32.27 -27.03
CA GLN A 44 14.58 33.10 -27.19
C GLN A 44 13.29 32.27 -27.29
N TYR A 45 13.36 31.09 -27.91
CA TYR A 45 12.20 30.22 -28.04
C TYR A 45 11.93 29.39 -26.78
N ALA A 46 12.98 28.84 -26.16
CA ALA A 46 12.82 27.88 -25.06
C ALA A 46 12.86 28.51 -23.67
N THR A 47 13.51 29.67 -23.46
CA THR A 47 13.48 30.37 -22.16
C THR A 47 12.06 30.57 -21.61
N PRO A 48 11.06 31.06 -22.38
CA PRO A 48 9.70 31.18 -21.85
C PRO A 48 9.07 29.82 -21.52
N PHE A 49 9.44 28.74 -22.21
CA PHE A 49 8.97 27.39 -21.88
C PHE A 49 9.61 26.89 -20.58
N VAL A 50 10.92 27.08 -20.40
CA VAL A 50 11.64 26.67 -19.19
C VAL A 50 11.13 27.43 -17.96
N ASP A 51 10.97 28.75 -18.08
CA ASP A 51 10.56 29.60 -16.96
C ASP A 51 9.07 29.44 -16.60
N HIS A 52 8.18 29.32 -17.58
CA HIS A 52 6.74 29.33 -17.32
C HIS A 52 6.09 27.94 -17.25
N VAL A 53 6.56 27.00 -18.05
CA VAL A 53 5.91 25.69 -18.22
C VAL A 53 6.65 24.61 -17.45
N ALA A 54 7.95 24.43 -17.73
CA ALA A 54 8.73 23.38 -17.10
C ALA A 54 9.12 23.70 -15.66
N ARG A 55 9.38 24.99 -15.34
CA ARG A 55 9.86 25.50 -14.04
C ARG A 55 11.15 24.84 -13.51
N ALA A 56 11.77 24.07 -14.39
CA ALA A 56 13.00 23.34 -14.23
C ALA A 56 13.80 22.80 -15.42
N GLY A 57 15.11 22.67 -15.25
CA GLY A 57 16.03 22.29 -16.32
C GLY A 57 16.80 23.45 -16.93
N TYR A 58 17.65 23.13 -17.91
CA TYR A 58 18.57 24.08 -18.52
C TYR A 58 18.81 23.78 -20.01
N LEU A 59 19.30 24.79 -20.72
CA LEU A 59 19.72 24.64 -22.11
C LEU A 59 21.23 24.46 -22.17
N ALA A 60 21.69 23.39 -22.82
CA ALA A 60 23.11 23.18 -23.06
C ALA A 60 23.65 24.10 -24.17
N ASN A 61 22.82 24.41 -25.18
CA ASN A 61 23.21 25.19 -26.36
C ASN A 61 22.28 26.40 -26.59
N ALA A 62 22.48 27.48 -25.84
CA ALA A 62 21.62 28.67 -25.88
C ALA A 62 21.68 29.46 -27.21
N HIS A 63 22.82 29.41 -27.92
CA HIS A 63 23.08 30.23 -29.11
C HIS A 63 22.84 29.52 -30.46
N ALA A 64 22.54 28.23 -30.44
CA ALA A 64 22.30 27.51 -31.69
C ALA A 64 20.97 27.96 -32.33
N THR A 65 20.91 27.89 -33.67
CA THR A 65 19.69 28.12 -34.46
C THR A 65 19.17 26.83 -35.08
N THR A 66 19.88 25.72 -34.86
CA THR A 66 19.57 24.36 -35.31
C THR A 66 20.00 23.36 -34.23
N ASN A 67 19.25 22.28 -34.02
CA ASN A 67 19.52 21.25 -33.01
C ASN A 67 19.72 21.81 -31.58
N CYS A 68 18.68 22.44 -31.03
CA CYS A 68 18.69 22.88 -29.64
C CYS A 68 18.61 21.68 -28.69
N GLU A 69 19.48 21.67 -27.68
CA GLU A 69 19.52 20.65 -26.64
C GLU A 69 18.93 21.19 -25.33
N TYR A 70 17.86 20.55 -24.87
CA TYR A 70 17.21 20.87 -23.60
C TYR A 70 17.32 19.72 -22.60
N CYS A 71 17.77 20.05 -21.39
CA CYS A 71 17.80 19.17 -20.24
C CYS A 71 16.62 19.44 -19.31
N PRO A 72 15.81 18.42 -18.96
CA PRO A 72 14.63 18.61 -18.11
C PRO A 72 14.96 18.86 -16.63
N TYR A 73 16.17 18.55 -16.16
CA TYR A 73 16.58 18.72 -14.77
C TYR A 73 18.05 19.13 -14.69
N ALA A 74 18.37 20.13 -13.88
CA ALA A 74 19.74 20.55 -13.54
C ALA A 74 20.26 19.84 -12.29
N ASP A 75 19.37 19.62 -11.31
CA ASP A 75 19.72 19.09 -9.99
C ASP A 75 18.73 18.03 -9.53
N GLY A 76 19.20 17.11 -8.68
CA GLY A 76 18.32 16.16 -8.01
C GLY A 76 17.25 16.84 -7.13
N THR A 77 17.48 18.08 -6.68
CA THR A 77 16.46 18.85 -5.94
C THR A 77 15.29 19.29 -6.81
N GLU A 78 15.54 19.57 -8.08
CA GLU A 78 14.53 19.96 -9.06
C GLU A 78 13.67 18.76 -9.46
N TYR A 79 14.28 17.59 -9.61
CA TYR A 79 13.58 16.33 -9.77
C TYR A 79 12.70 15.98 -8.56
N MET A 80 13.16 16.24 -7.33
CA MET A 80 12.33 16.01 -6.14
C MET A 80 11.11 16.94 -6.07
N ARG A 81 11.21 18.17 -6.59
CA ARG A 81 10.08 19.11 -6.64
C ARG A 81 8.97 18.61 -7.55
N THR A 82 9.26 17.96 -8.68
CA THR A 82 8.22 17.39 -9.56
C THR A 82 7.46 16.26 -8.89
N LEU A 83 8.12 15.52 -7.99
CA LEU A 83 7.52 14.47 -7.17
C LEU A 83 6.83 14.99 -5.90
N ASN A 84 6.81 16.32 -5.69
CA ASN A 84 6.30 16.97 -4.48
C ASN A 84 6.93 16.40 -3.19
N VAL A 85 8.23 16.12 -3.23
CA VAL A 85 9.03 15.63 -2.10
C VAL A 85 10.03 16.71 -1.71
N HIS A 86 10.04 17.09 -0.43
CA HIS A 86 10.99 18.07 0.08
C HIS A 86 12.12 17.37 0.84
N ALA A 87 13.31 17.96 0.83
CA ALA A 87 14.49 17.42 1.53
C ALA A 87 14.32 17.33 3.07
N GLY A 88 13.32 18.03 3.62
CA GLY A 88 12.95 18.00 5.04
C GLY A 88 12.12 16.77 5.45
N ASP A 89 11.43 16.13 4.51
CA ASP A 89 10.48 15.04 4.81
C ASP A 89 11.14 13.66 5.00
N LYS A 90 12.48 13.61 4.92
CA LYS A 90 13.28 12.38 5.05
C LYS A 90 13.01 11.64 6.36
N TRP A 91 13.02 12.36 7.48
CA TRP A 91 12.86 11.78 8.81
C TRP A 91 11.43 11.34 9.09
N HIS A 92 10.44 12.11 8.62
CA HIS A 92 9.04 11.78 8.80
C HIS A 92 8.65 10.53 7.99
N SER A 93 9.07 10.46 6.73
CA SER A 93 8.79 9.31 5.86
C SER A 93 9.47 8.03 6.37
N PHE A 94 10.71 8.15 6.88
CA PHE A 94 11.41 7.04 7.51
C PHE A 94 10.73 6.57 8.80
N GLY A 95 10.25 7.51 9.63
CA GLY A 95 9.52 7.19 10.86
C GLY A 95 8.23 6.41 10.62
N ILE A 96 7.44 6.79 9.60
CA ILE A 96 6.22 6.07 9.22
C ILE A 96 6.56 4.65 8.77
N PHE A 97 7.58 4.49 7.93
CA PHE A 97 8.03 3.17 7.49
C PHE A 97 8.46 2.29 8.68
N LEU A 98 9.25 2.84 9.61
CA LEU A 98 9.69 2.13 10.81
C LEU A 98 8.49 1.72 11.68
N ALA A 99 7.48 2.58 11.83
CA ALA A 99 6.27 2.26 12.57
C ALA A 99 5.53 1.05 11.96
N PHE A 100 5.41 0.97 10.63
CA PHE A 100 4.82 -0.19 9.96
C PHE A 100 5.58 -1.50 10.22
N VAL A 101 6.91 -1.44 10.24
CA VAL A 101 7.78 -2.60 10.55
C VAL A 101 7.57 -3.04 11.99
N VAL A 102 7.61 -2.12 12.95
CA VAL A 102 7.42 -2.41 14.38
C VAL A 102 6.03 -2.98 14.65
N VAL A 103 4.98 -2.42 14.04
CA VAL A 103 3.61 -2.94 14.20
C VAL A 103 3.46 -4.32 13.59
N ASN A 104 4.06 -4.59 12.41
CA ASN A 104 4.06 -5.94 11.83
C ASN A 104 4.75 -6.96 12.73
N TRP A 105 5.94 -6.63 13.22
CA TRP A 105 6.66 -7.49 14.17
C TRP A 105 5.86 -7.69 15.45
N GLY A 106 5.32 -6.63 16.02
CA GLY A 106 4.46 -6.67 17.20
C GLY A 106 3.25 -7.57 17.00
N LEU A 107 2.57 -7.46 15.85
CA LEU A 107 1.47 -8.35 15.47
C LEU A 107 1.92 -9.81 15.40
N VAL A 108 3.02 -10.11 14.72
CA VAL A 108 3.54 -11.49 14.61
C VAL A 108 3.86 -12.08 15.98
N TYR A 109 4.58 -11.34 16.83
CA TYR A 109 4.90 -11.79 18.19
C TYR A 109 3.65 -11.90 19.06
N PHE A 110 2.71 -10.97 18.94
CA PHE A 110 1.43 -11.02 19.64
C PHE A 110 0.62 -12.25 19.23
N PHE A 111 0.51 -12.55 17.94
CA PHE A 111 -0.19 -13.75 17.43
C PHE A 111 0.50 -15.04 17.88
N ILE A 112 1.82 -15.12 17.81
CA ILE A 112 2.57 -16.29 18.30
C ILE A 112 2.37 -16.47 19.81
N TYR A 113 2.49 -15.40 20.60
CA TYR A 113 2.34 -15.48 22.05
C TYR A 113 0.92 -15.85 22.47
N THR A 114 -0.11 -15.26 21.85
CA THR A 114 -1.52 -15.56 22.17
C THR A 114 -1.91 -16.99 21.80
N VAL A 115 -1.49 -17.48 20.61
CA VAL A 115 -1.78 -18.84 20.16
C VAL A 115 -0.94 -19.88 20.91
N ARG A 116 0.32 -19.59 21.23
CA ARG A 116 1.27 -20.57 21.78
C ARG A 116 1.33 -20.60 23.30
N VAL A 117 1.27 -19.45 23.97
CA VAL A 117 1.51 -19.32 25.43
C VAL A 117 0.21 -19.14 26.21
N GLN A 118 -0.67 -18.24 25.78
CA GLN A 118 -1.93 -17.99 26.51
C GLN A 118 -3.03 -19.02 26.23
N GLY A 119 -2.85 -19.93 25.26
CA GLY A 119 -3.87 -20.90 24.89
C GLY A 119 -5.20 -20.23 24.51
N TRP A 120 -5.16 -18.97 24.07
CA TRP A 120 -6.34 -18.22 23.69
C TRP A 120 -6.85 -18.80 22.37
N THR A 121 -7.83 -19.68 22.46
CA THR A 121 -8.62 -20.09 21.30
C THR A 121 -9.37 -18.85 20.80
N PHE A 122 -8.81 -18.18 19.80
CA PHE A 122 -9.37 -17.02 19.10
C PHE A 122 -10.88 -17.19 18.89
N GLY A 123 -11.73 -16.67 19.79
CA GLY A 123 -13.20 -16.68 19.73
C GLY A 123 -13.92 -18.03 19.53
N MET A 124 -13.20 -19.12 19.28
CA MET A 124 -13.74 -20.42 18.88
C MET A 124 -14.20 -21.25 20.09
N GLY A 125 -13.69 -20.94 21.29
CA GLY A 125 -14.21 -21.47 22.55
C GLY A 125 -15.65 -20.98 22.83
N TYR A 126 -15.96 -19.70 22.57
CA TYR A 126 -17.32 -19.18 22.71
C TYR A 126 -18.26 -19.71 21.62
N LEU A 127 -17.79 -19.85 20.38
CA LEU A 127 -18.58 -20.42 19.28
C LEU A 127 -18.86 -21.92 19.47
N SER A 128 -17.88 -22.71 19.93
CA SER A 128 -18.07 -24.14 20.22
C SER A 128 -18.95 -24.36 21.45
N ALA A 129 -18.83 -23.53 22.50
CA ALA A 129 -19.73 -23.57 23.65
C ALA A 129 -21.18 -23.19 23.28
N GLY A 130 -21.36 -22.19 22.40
CA GLY A 130 -22.66 -21.80 21.86
C GLY A 130 -23.29 -22.91 21.02
N LEU A 131 -22.52 -23.50 20.10
CA LEU A 131 -22.98 -24.58 19.22
C LEU A 131 -23.34 -25.86 20.01
N GLY A 132 -22.58 -26.20 21.05
CA GLY A 132 -22.86 -27.34 21.91
C GLY A 132 -24.20 -27.23 22.66
N ARG A 133 -24.58 -26.03 23.11
CA ARG A 133 -25.87 -25.78 23.78
C ARG A 133 -27.05 -25.91 22.81
N VAL A 134 -26.89 -25.42 21.57
CA VAL A 134 -27.91 -25.55 20.53
C VAL A 134 -28.10 -27.01 20.13
N VAL A 135 -27.02 -27.76 19.91
CA VAL A 135 -27.08 -29.19 19.57
C VAL A 135 -27.71 -30.02 20.70
N ALA A 136 -27.40 -29.71 21.97
CA ALA A 136 -28.03 -30.37 23.11
C ALA A 136 -29.54 -30.09 23.19
N GLY A 137 -29.96 -28.84 22.95
CA GLY A 137 -31.37 -28.46 22.88
C GLY A 137 -32.12 -29.17 21.75
N VAL A 138 -31.54 -29.22 20.56
CA VAL A 138 -32.11 -29.92 19.39
C VAL A 138 -32.21 -31.42 19.65
N ARG A 139 -31.16 -32.06 20.16
CA ARG A 139 -31.17 -33.50 20.47
C ARG A 139 -32.21 -33.84 21.54
N GLY A 140 -32.39 -32.98 22.55
CA GLY A 140 -33.43 -33.12 23.57
C GLY A 140 -34.84 -33.00 23.00
N ALA A 141 -35.08 -32.01 22.13
CA ALA A 141 -36.36 -31.81 21.46
C ALA A 141 -36.70 -32.98 20.52
N VAL A 142 -35.74 -33.45 19.73
CA VAL A 142 -35.91 -34.59 18.81
C VAL A 142 -36.20 -35.87 19.60
N ARG A 143 -35.51 -36.13 20.71
CA ARG A 143 -35.77 -37.31 21.56
C ARG A 143 -37.18 -37.29 22.15
N LYS A 144 -37.67 -36.11 22.54
CA LYS A 144 -39.02 -35.93 23.10
C LYS A 144 -40.10 -36.13 22.05
N LEU A 145 -39.87 -35.65 20.83
CA LEU A 145 -40.74 -35.87 19.67
C LEU A 145 -40.77 -37.35 19.23
N PHE A 146 -39.63 -38.03 19.23
CA PHE A 146 -39.58 -39.46 18.88
C PHE A 146 -40.23 -40.34 19.96
N SER A 147 -40.05 -40.02 21.24
CA SER A 147 -40.69 -40.75 22.35
C SER A 147 -42.20 -40.58 22.37
N SER A 148 -42.75 -39.44 21.93
CA SER A 148 -44.21 -39.28 21.82
C SER A 148 -44.77 -40.04 20.60
N SER A 149 -43.95 -40.29 19.57
CA SER A 149 -44.36 -41.05 18.39
C SER A 149 -44.27 -42.57 18.58
N THR A 150 -43.58 -43.07 19.62
CA THR A 150 -43.54 -44.51 19.96
C THR A 150 -44.63 -44.95 20.94
N ALA A 151 -45.50 -44.02 21.39
CA ALA A 151 -46.67 -44.32 22.19
C ALA A 151 -47.92 -44.47 21.30
N SER A 152 -47.85 -45.36 20.31
CA SER A 152 -49.05 -45.88 19.64
C SER A 152 -48.92 -47.40 19.57
N PRO A 153 -49.48 -48.14 20.55
CA PRO A 153 -49.52 -49.59 20.51
C PRO A 153 -50.55 -50.02 19.45
N GLY A 154 -50.07 -50.56 18.34
CA GLY A 154 -50.82 -51.54 17.57
C GLY A 154 -50.23 -52.91 17.87
N GLU A 155 -50.96 -53.77 18.57
CA GLU A 155 -51.33 -55.13 18.13
C GLU A 155 -52.23 -55.80 19.17
N GLU A 156 -53.03 -56.74 18.70
CA GLU A 156 -54.29 -57.24 19.24
C GLU A 156 -54.17 -58.45 20.20
N VAL A 157 -55.33 -58.87 20.76
CA VAL A 157 -55.65 -60.20 21.36
C VAL A 157 -54.98 -60.47 22.73
N GLY A 158 -55.66 -60.58 23.87
CA GLY A 158 -56.91 -61.28 24.17
C GLY A 158 -56.61 -62.64 24.81
N GLN A 159 -56.53 -62.77 26.14
CA GLN A 159 -56.85 -64.06 26.78
C GLN A 159 -57.31 -63.94 28.24
N LYS A 160 -58.48 -64.55 28.43
CA LYS A 160 -59.34 -64.77 29.57
C LYS A 160 -58.74 -65.83 30.51
N ASN A 161 -58.65 -65.54 31.81
CA ASN A 161 -59.05 -66.38 32.97
C ASN A 161 -58.37 -65.89 34.25
#